data_AF-A0A267MRC1-F1
#
_entry.id   AF-A0A267MRC1-F1
#
_cell.length_a   1.000
_cell.length_b   1.000
_cell.length_c   1.000
_cell.angle_alpha   90.00
_cell.angle_beta   90.00
_cell.angle_gamma   90.00
#
_symmetry.space_group_name_H-M   'P 1'
#
loop_
_entity.id
_entity.type
_entity.pdbx_description
1 polymer ?
#
loop_
_entity_poly.entity_id
_entity_poly.type
_entity_poly.pdbx_seq_one_letter_code
_entity_poly.pdbx_strand_id
1 'polypeptide(L)'
;MLEKANEYLNNRLFNSIWIECEEPKKQSALDLSQDIIKGEYGEGIKQHKNYDKAVYEEALYLLENENSKRFKLQLQGVKSISVDDASESYKSNANILISPYVKQLLKGKKVMDL
;
A
#
# COMPACT_ATOMS: atom_id res chain seq x y z
N MET A 1 7.55 12.62 7.72
CA MET A 1 7.18 11.94 6.46
C MET A 1 5.92 12.55 5.85
N LEU A 2 4.89 12.82 6.66
CA LEU A 2 3.64 13.46 6.24
C LEU A 2 3.84 14.75 5.43
N GLU A 3 4.70 15.65 5.86
CA GLU A 3 4.99 16.91 5.13
C GLU A 3 5.45 16.66 3.68
N LYS A 4 6.43 15.77 3.50
CA LYS A 4 6.93 15.38 2.16
C LYS A 4 5.86 14.65 1.34
N ALA A 5 5.02 13.84 1.99
CA ALA A 5 3.90 13.17 1.34
C ALA A 5 2.87 14.19 0.84
N ASN A 6 2.56 15.22 1.65
CA ASN A 6 1.69 16.32 1.26
C ASN A 6 2.26 17.10 0.06
N GLU A 7 3.54 17.44 0.09
CA GLU A 7 4.21 18.12 -1.04
C GLU A 7 4.11 17.31 -2.34
N TYR A 8 4.34 16.01 -2.27
CA TYR A 8 4.26 15.11 -3.42
C TYR A 8 2.82 14.90 -3.92
N LEU A 9 1.90 14.51 -3.02
CA LEU A 9 0.55 14.09 -3.38
C LEU A 9 -0.38 15.27 -3.69
N ASN A 10 -0.16 16.47 -3.15
CA ASN A 10 -0.98 17.64 -3.50
C ASN A 10 -0.83 18.06 -4.98
N ASN A 11 0.27 17.68 -5.62
CA ASN A 11 0.52 17.95 -7.05
C ASN A 11 0.23 16.73 -7.95
N ARG A 12 -0.17 15.59 -7.37
CA ARG A 12 -0.46 14.35 -8.10
C ARG A 12 -1.87 14.40 -8.70
N LEU A 13 -2.06 13.85 -9.90
CA LEU A 13 -3.39 13.65 -10.47
C LEU A 13 -4.24 12.69 -9.61
N PHE A 14 -5.56 12.89 -9.58
CA PHE A 14 -6.50 12.05 -8.80
C PHE A 14 -6.14 11.95 -7.31
N ASN A 15 -5.94 13.09 -6.66
CA ASN A 15 -5.53 13.18 -5.26
C ASN A 15 -6.63 13.72 -4.33
N SER A 16 -7.88 13.83 -4.80
CA SER A 16 -8.98 14.42 -4.04
C SER A 16 -9.15 13.75 -2.66
N ILE A 17 -9.07 12.42 -2.62
CA ILE A 17 -9.14 11.66 -1.37
C ILE A 17 -7.99 12.01 -0.41
N TRP A 18 -6.80 12.33 -0.91
CA TRP A 18 -5.68 12.77 -0.07
C TRP A 18 -5.89 14.20 0.44
N ILE A 19 -6.42 15.09 -0.39
CA ILE A 19 -6.67 16.49 -0.03
C ILE A 19 -7.75 16.58 1.04
N GLU A 20 -8.86 15.86 0.86
CA GLU A 20 -10.04 15.88 1.74
C GLU A 20 -9.83 15.10 3.05
N CYS A 21 -8.85 14.21 3.09
CA CYS A 21 -8.55 13.39 4.26
C CYS A 21 -7.92 14.22 5.39
N GLU A 22 -8.25 13.91 6.64
CA GLU A 22 -7.64 14.53 7.81
C GLU A 22 -6.21 14.02 8.05
N GLU A 23 -5.34 14.87 8.58
CA GLU A 23 -3.93 14.52 8.81
C GLU A 23 -3.70 13.24 9.63
N PRO A 24 -4.44 12.95 10.72
CA PRO A 24 -4.26 11.70 11.46
C PRO A 24 -4.51 10.46 10.60
N LYS A 25 -5.47 10.54 9.69
CA LYS A 25 -5.80 9.45 8.77
C LYS A 25 -4.74 9.32 7.67
N LYS A 26 -4.20 10.43 7.15
CA LYS A 26 -3.03 10.41 6.25
C LYS A 26 -1.82 9.74 6.90
N GLN A 27 -1.52 10.10 8.15
CA GLN A 27 -0.41 9.50 8.90
C GLN A 27 -0.61 7.99 9.08
N SER A 28 -1.82 7.56 9.49
CA SER A 28 -2.15 6.14 9.63
C SER A 28 -1.99 5.37 8.31
N ALA A 29 -2.40 5.97 7.18
CA ALA A 29 -2.23 5.36 5.85
C ALA A 29 -0.75 5.24 5.46
N LEU A 30 0.09 6.23 5.80
CA LEU A 30 1.53 6.18 5.57
C LEU A 30 2.20 5.09 6.41
N ASP A 31 1.84 4.97 7.68
CA ASP A 31 2.41 3.97 8.59
C ASP A 31 2.06 2.55 8.09
N LEU A 32 0.79 2.31 7.76
CA LEU A 32 0.35 1.03 7.20
C LEU A 32 1.04 0.72 5.86
N SER A 33 1.16 1.71 4.98
CA SER A 33 1.86 1.59 3.71
C SER A 33 3.33 1.16 3.89
N GLN A 34 4.04 1.75 4.84
CA GLN A 34 5.41 1.36 5.17
C GLN A 34 5.48 -0.10 5.62
N ASP A 35 4.56 -0.54 6.48
CA ASP A 35 4.57 -1.90 7.01
C ASP A 35 4.20 -2.94 5.94
N ILE A 36 3.27 -2.60 5.05
CA ILE A 36 2.96 -3.42 3.87
C ILE A 36 4.18 -3.56 2.96
N ILE A 37 4.85 -2.46 2.62
CA ILE A 37 6.02 -2.47 1.72
C ILE A 37 7.20 -3.22 2.37
N LYS A 38 7.47 -3.00 3.65
CA LYS A 38 8.51 -3.74 4.39
C LYS A 38 8.17 -5.24 4.48
N GLY A 39 6.91 -5.58 4.74
CA GLY A 39 6.46 -6.97 4.84
C GLY A 39 6.65 -7.74 3.54
N GLU A 40 6.51 -7.08 2.38
CA GLU A 40 6.68 -7.74 1.08
C GLU A 40 8.14 -7.75 0.60
N TYR A 41 8.89 -6.65 0.79
CA TYR A 41 10.22 -6.48 0.19
C TYR A 41 11.39 -6.58 1.20
N GLY A 42 11.09 -6.73 2.49
CA GLY A 42 12.06 -6.73 3.57
C GLY A 42 12.57 -5.33 3.94
N GLU A 43 13.31 -5.23 5.05
CA GLU A 43 13.84 -3.94 5.57
C GLU A 43 14.79 -3.22 4.60
N GLY A 44 15.46 -3.95 3.71
CA GLY A 44 16.39 -3.40 2.71
C GLY A 44 15.72 -2.50 1.67
N ILE A 45 14.38 -2.56 1.54
CA ILE A 45 13.65 -1.74 0.58
C ILE A 45 13.77 -0.23 0.87
N LYS A 46 14.06 0.16 2.12
CA LYS A 46 14.26 1.56 2.52
C LYS A 46 15.41 2.24 1.79
N GLN A 47 16.39 1.49 1.30
CA GLN A 47 17.50 2.04 0.51
C GLN A 47 17.14 2.25 -0.97
N HIS A 48 15.96 1.81 -1.40
CA HIS A 48 15.52 2.00 -2.77
C HIS A 48 15.23 3.48 -3.05
N LYS A 49 15.75 4.02 -4.16
CA LYS A 49 15.59 5.44 -4.52
C LYS A 49 14.14 5.92 -4.64
N ASN A 50 13.21 5.00 -4.89
CA ASN A 50 11.78 5.27 -4.99
C ASN A 50 11.00 4.87 -3.73
N TYR A 51 11.65 4.48 -2.63
CA TYR A 51 10.97 4.01 -1.43
C TYR A 51 9.93 5.01 -0.91
N ASP A 52 10.33 6.27 -0.71
CA ASP A 52 9.41 7.31 -0.23
C ASP A 52 8.21 7.48 -1.18
N LYS A 53 8.45 7.54 -2.50
CA LYS A 53 7.37 7.64 -3.49
C LYS A 53 6.45 6.43 -3.48
N ALA A 54 7.01 5.24 -3.32
CA ALA A 54 6.25 4.00 -3.18
C ALA A 54 5.36 4.04 -1.93
N VAL A 55 5.88 4.52 -0.81
CA VAL A 55 5.09 4.69 0.42
C VAL A 55 3.92 5.66 0.20
N TYR A 56 4.16 6.77 -0.49
CA TYR A 56 3.11 7.78 -0.75
C TYR A 56 2.02 7.26 -1.67
N GLU A 57 2.39 6.62 -2.79
CA GLU A 57 1.42 6.07 -3.74
C GLU A 57 0.64 4.91 -3.17
N GLU A 58 1.28 4.09 -2.33
CA GLU A 58 0.59 3.03 -1.61
C GLU A 58 -0.39 3.61 -0.59
N ALA A 59 0.00 4.63 0.18
CA ALA A 59 -0.91 5.27 1.14
C ALA A 59 -2.15 5.86 0.44
N LEU A 60 -1.97 6.48 -0.74
CA LEU A 60 -3.08 6.96 -1.55
C LEU A 60 -3.99 5.80 -2.00
N TYR A 61 -3.40 4.72 -2.49
CA TYR A 61 -4.13 3.53 -2.90
C TYR A 61 -4.95 2.92 -1.74
N LEU A 62 -4.40 2.87 -0.53
CA LEU A 62 -5.11 2.39 0.66
C LEU A 62 -6.33 3.26 0.97
N LEU A 63 -6.20 4.59 0.88
CA LEU A 63 -7.31 5.52 1.11
C LEU A 63 -8.42 5.37 0.06
N GLU A 64 -8.06 5.14 -1.20
CA GLU A 64 -9.02 4.88 -2.29
C GLU A 64 -9.78 3.55 -2.10
N ASN A 65 -9.14 2.55 -1.47
CA ASN A 65 -9.64 1.17 -1.42
C ASN A 65 -10.09 0.70 -0.03
N GLU A 66 -9.98 1.55 1.00
CA GLU A 66 -10.30 1.24 2.41
C GLU A 66 -11.71 0.64 2.58
N ASN A 67 -12.68 1.11 1.78
CA ASN A 67 -14.06 0.66 1.86
C ASN A 67 -14.34 -0.63 1.09
N SER A 68 -13.37 -1.18 0.36
CA SER A 68 -13.58 -2.43 -0.35
C SER A 68 -13.68 -3.59 0.64
N LYS A 69 -14.75 -4.39 0.53
CA LYS A 69 -14.97 -5.60 1.34
C LYS A 69 -13.76 -6.52 1.30
N ARG A 70 -13.14 -6.64 0.12
CA ARG A 70 -11.92 -7.41 -0.12
C ARG A 70 -10.73 -6.91 0.70
N PHE A 71 -10.47 -5.60 0.73
CA PHE A 71 -9.36 -5.01 1.49
C PHE A 71 -9.51 -5.25 2.99
N LYS A 72 -10.73 -5.07 3.54
CA LYS A 72 -11.03 -5.34 4.95
C LYS A 72 -10.81 -6.81 5.32
N LEU A 73 -11.31 -7.74 4.49
CA LEU A 73 -11.13 -9.17 4.70
C LEU A 73 -9.64 -9.57 4.68
N GLN A 74 -8.85 -8.98 3.77
CA GLN A 74 -7.43 -9.25 3.67
C GLN A 74 -6.63 -8.71 4.86
N LEU A 75 -6.94 -7.50 5.36
CA LEU A 75 -6.36 -6.98 6.60
C LEU A 75 -6.68 -7.84 7.82
N GLN A 76 -7.85 -8.47 7.84
CA GLN A 76 -8.27 -9.41 8.88
C GLN A 76 -7.65 -10.80 8.74
N GLY A 77 -6.78 -11.01 7.74
CA GLY A 77 -6.11 -12.29 7.52
C GLY A 77 -7.01 -13.38 6.92
N VAL A 78 -8.19 -13.02 6.41
CA VAL A 78 -9.08 -13.96 5.73
C VAL A 78 -8.41 -14.47 4.46
N LYS A 79 -8.17 -15.78 4.39
CA LYS A 79 -7.47 -16.43 3.27
C LYS A 79 -8.41 -17.01 2.22
N SER A 80 -9.66 -17.27 2.58
CA SER A 80 -10.68 -17.77 1.67
C SER A 80 -12.05 -17.42 2.21
N ILE A 81 -12.96 -17.05 1.32
CA ILE A 81 -14.40 -16.98 1.60
C ILE A 81 -15.13 -17.93 0.66
N SER A 82 -16.13 -18.62 1.19
CA SER A 82 -17.06 -19.44 0.43
C SER A 82 -18.46 -18.90 0.68
N VAL A 83 -19.17 -18.56 -0.38
CA VAL A 83 -20.57 -18.11 -0.35
C VAL A 83 -21.33 -18.96 -1.36
N ASP A 84 -22.15 -19.88 -0.87
CA ASP A 84 -22.88 -20.88 -1.65
C ASP A 84 -21.96 -21.63 -2.65
N ASP A 85 -22.21 -21.51 -3.96
CA ASP A 85 -21.43 -22.13 -5.03
C ASP A 85 -20.18 -21.34 -5.46
N ALA A 86 -19.93 -20.17 -4.86
CA ALA A 86 -18.79 -19.32 -5.21
C ALA A 86 -17.74 -19.33 -4.10
N SER A 87 -16.51 -19.70 -4.46
CA SER A 87 -15.35 -19.58 -3.57
C SER A 87 -14.37 -18.52 -4.09
N GLU A 88 -13.99 -17.57 -3.24
CA GLU A 88 -12.90 -16.64 -3.50
C GLU A 88 -11.72 -16.98 -2.58
N SER A 89 -10.55 -17.25 -3.16
CA SER A 89 -9.32 -17.51 -2.41
C SER A 89 -8.38 -16.32 -2.51
N TYR A 90 -7.94 -15.82 -1.36
CA TYR A 90 -6.94 -14.76 -1.26
C TYR A 90 -5.57 -15.39 -0.96
N LYS A 91 -4.57 -15.15 -1.82
CA LYS A 91 -3.20 -15.55 -1.48
C LYS A 91 -2.78 -14.78 -0.22
N SER A 92 -2.38 -15.47 0.85
CA SER A 92 -2.01 -14.85 2.13
C SER A 92 -0.62 -14.17 2.09
N ASN A 93 -0.34 -13.50 0.99
CA ASN A 93 0.94 -12.89 0.68
C ASN A 93 0.67 -11.39 0.72
N ALA A 94 1.47 -10.62 1.46
CA ALA A 94 1.41 -9.15 1.52
C ALA A 94 1.35 -8.50 0.12
N ASN A 95 1.83 -9.23 -0.90
CA ASN A 95 1.73 -9.03 -2.33
C ASN A 95 0.34 -8.62 -2.88
N ILE A 96 -0.79 -8.81 -2.18
CA ILE A 96 -2.11 -8.34 -2.68
C ILE A 96 -2.43 -6.89 -2.28
N LEU A 97 -1.94 -6.41 -1.14
CA LEU A 97 -2.27 -5.04 -0.70
C LEU A 97 -1.52 -4.00 -1.53
N ILE A 98 -0.32 -4.35 -2.04
CA ILE A 98 0.53 -3.44 -2.80
C ILE A 98 -0.07 -3.10 -4.16
N SER A 99 -0.28 -1.81 -4.38
CA SER A 99 -0.80 -1.28 -5.63
C SER A 99 0.09 -1.69 -6.83
N PRO A 100 -0.49 -1.93 -8.01
CA PRO A 100 0.29 -2.27 -9.20
C PRO A 100 1.37 -1.24 -9.55
N TYR A 101 1.09 0.04 -9.31
CA TYR A 101 2.03 1.12 -9.57
C TYR A 101 3.24 1.07 -8.64
N VAL A 102 3.03 0.81 -7.35
CA VAL A 102 4.12 0.65 -6.38
C VAL A 102 5.01 -0.53 -6.73
N LYS A 103 4.44 -1.65 -7.19
CA LYS A 103 5.25 -2.76 -7.72
C LYS A 103 6.13 -2.32 -8.87
N GLN A 104 5.65 -1.46 -9.78
CA GLN A 104 6.47 -0.92 -10.86
C GLN A 104 7.54 0.04 -10.36
N LEU A 105 7.23 0.91 -9.39
CA LEU A 105 8.19 1.84 -8.79
C LEU A 105 9.36 1.12 -8.12
N LEU A 106 9.10 -0.06 -7.54
CA LEU A 106 10.06 -0.88 -6.82
C LEU A 106 10.66 -2.02 -7.66
N LYS A 107 10.28 -2.15 -8.94
CA LYS A 107 10.97 -3.07 -9.86
C LYS A 107 12.40 -2.58 -10.07
N GLY A 108 13.38 -3.45 -9.83
CA GLY A 108 14.75 -3.20 -10.30
C GLY A 108 15.91 -3.52 -9.37
N LYS A 109 15.70 -4.03 -8.15
CA LYS A 109 16.77 -4.71 -7.40
C LYS A 109 16.16 -5.86 -6.61
N LYS A 110 16.47 -7.10 -7.01
CA LYS A 110 16.65 -8.15 -6.01
C LYS A 110 17.73 -7.61 -5.07
N VAL A 111 17.42 -7.46 -3.80
CA VAL A 111 18.47 -7.39 -2.78
C VAL A 111 19.30 -8.65 -3.02
N MET A 112 20.53 -8.48 -3.49
CA MET A 112 21.46 -9.61 -3.48
C MET A 112 21.70 -9.90 -2.01
N ASP A 113 21.30 -11.10 -1.59
CA ASP A 113 21.66 -11.65 -0.30
C ASP A 113 23.19 -11.51 -0.15
N LEU A 114 23.61 -10.76 0.86
CA LEU A 114 25.00 -10.66 1.32
C LEU A 114 25.30 -11.88 2.21
#